data_AF-A0AAV6U135-F1
#
_entry.id   AF-A0AAV6U135-F1
#
_cell.length_a   1.000
_cell.length_b   1.000
_cell.length_c   1.000
_cell.angle_alpha   90.00
_cell.angle_beta   90.00
_cell.angle_gamma   90.00
#
_symmetry.space_group_name_H-M   'P 1'
#
loop_
_entity.id
_entity.type
_entity.pdbx_description
1 polymer ?
#
loop_
_entity_poly.entity_id
_entity_poly.type
_entity_poly.pdbx_seq_one_letter_code
_entity_poly.pdbx_strand_id
1 'polypeptide(L)'
;MMLIISHGNAAVERGFSINKEVLIENMREESLIGYRPVYDSINAYGGVEKVPLTNLLFDARQSYSRYNMELKARTQEQNKESEKKTEKKVE
;
A
#
# COMPACT_ATOMS: atom_id res chain seq x y z
N MET A 1 -7.76 -7.41 20.18
CA MET A 1 -6.68 -7.84 21.11
C MET A 1 -5.52 -6.89 20.91
N MET A 2 -5.26 -6.01 21.88
CA MET A 2 -4.27 -4.92 21.78
C MET A 2 -2.97 -5.38 22.44
N LEU A 3 -1.94 -5.65 21.64
CA LEU A 3 -0.61 -6.02 22.12
C LEU A 3 0.17 -4.74 22.46
N ILE A 4 0.22 -4.40 23.75
CA ILE A 4 0.99 -3.27 24.27
C ILE A 4 2.25 -3.85 24.92
N ILE A 5 3.41 -3.69 24.26
CA ILE A 5 4.71 -4.10 24.82
C ILE A 5 5.29 -2.89 25.55
N SER A 6 5.74 -3.11 26.79
CA SER A 6 6.16 -2.07 27.73
C SER A 6 7.28 -1.18 27.19
N HIS A 7 7.11 0.12 27.41
CA HIS A 7 7.99 1.22 27.05
C HIS A 7 9.32 1.15 27.81
N GLY A 8 10.31 0.44 27.27
CA GLY A 8 11.67 0.39 27.83
C GLY A 8 12.71 0.86 26.81
N ASN A 9 13.09 2.14 26.87
CA ASN A 9 14.30 2.72 26.26
C ASN A 9 14.66 2.41 24.79
N ALA A 10 13.72 2.01 23.95
CA ALA A 10 13.91 2.11 22.51
C ALA A 10 13.82 3.59 22.13
N ALA A 11 14.91 4.17 21.63
CA ALA A 11 14.84 5.41 20.88
C ALA A 11 13.66 5.29 19.92
N VAL A 12 12.76 6.27 19.96
CA VAL A 12 11.49 6.26 19.21
C VAL A 12 11.83 6.38 17.72
N GLU A 13 12.26 5.28 17.11
CA GLU A 13 12.03 5.07 15.70
C GLU A 13 10.51 5.08 15.57
N ARG A 14 9.96 6.19 15.07
CA ARG A 14 8.59 6.31 14.57
C ARG A 14 8.34 5.38 13.36
N GLY A 15 9.08 4.28 13.24
CA GLY A 15 8.83 3.22 12.30
C GLY A 15 7.94 2.20 12.97
N PHE A 16 6.85 1.82 12.30
CA PHE A 16 6.19 0.56 12.63
C PHE A 16 7.25 -0.54 12.66
N SER A 17 7.33 -1.29 13.75
CA SER A 17 8.22 -2.46 13.80
C SER A 17 7.73 -3.45 12.75
N ILE A 18 8.42 -3.47 11.61
CA ILE A 18 8.08 -4.35 10.51
C ILE A 18 8.49 -5.76 10.92
N ASN A 19 7.51 -6.57 11.35
CA ASN A 19 7.75 -7.95 11.71
C ASN A 19 8.05 -8.76 10.44
N LYS A 20 9.32 -9.14 10.25
CA LYS A 20 9.78 -9.94 9.09
C LYS A 20 9.12 -11.32 9.01
N GLU A 21 8.58 -11.83 10.11
CA GLU A 21 7.86 -13.11 10.10
C GLU A 21 6.44 -13.00 9.51
N VAL A 22 5.87 -11.78 9.48
CA VAL A 22 4.54 -11.50 8.92
C VAL A 22 4.62 -11.03 7.47
N LEU A 23 5.79 -10.60 7.02
CA LEU A 23 6.01 -10.19 5.64
C LEU A 23 6.22 -11.39 4.72
N ILE A 24 5.43 -11.44 3.65
CA ILE A 24 5.73 -12.28 2.49
C ILE A 24 6.90 -11.64 1.74
N GLU A 25 7.80 -12.44 1.17
CA GLU A 25 8.92 -11.95 0.35
C GLU A 25 8.41 -10.96 -0.71
N ASN A 26 9.09 -9.81 -0.84
CA ASN A 26 8.78 -8.71 -1.78
C ASN A 26 7.50 -7.90 -1.50
N MET A 27 6.90 -7.98 -0.31
CA MET A 27 5.77 -7.13 0.04
C MET A 27 6.21 -5.67 0.26
N ARG A 28 5.62 -4.73 -0.47
CA ARG A 28 5.83 -3.28 -0.28
C ARG A 28 4.94 -2.74 0.84
N GLU A 29 5.34 -1.63 1.46
CA GLU A 29 4.58 -0.96 2.52
C GLU A 29 3.14 -0.63 2.10
N GLU A 30 2.95 -0.13 0.88
CA GLU A 30 1.62 0.13 0.30
C GLU A 30 0.73 -1.12 0.29
N SER A 31 1.32 -2.29 0.00
CA SER A 31 0.61 -3.56 0.01
C SER A 31 0.20 -3.93 1.44
N LEU A 32 1.10 -3.75 2.41
CA LEU A 32 0.82 -4.00 3.83
C LEU A 32 -0.32 -3.12 4.35
N ILE A 33 -0.30 -1.82 4.01
CA ILE A 33 -1.36 -0.88 4.34
C ILE A 33 -2.67 -1.31 3.70
N GLY A 34 -2.65 -1.78 2.45
CA GLY A 34 -3.83 -2.27 1.73
C GLY A 34 -4.45 -3.55 2.32
N TYR A 35 -3.67 -4.41 2.98
CA TYR A 35 -4.21 -5.61 3.61
C TYR A 35 -5.10 -5.31 4.81
N ARG A 36 -4.79 -4.26 5.59
CA ARG A 36 -5.56 -3.87 6.78
C ARG A 36 -7.05 -3.63 6.48
N PRO A 37 -7.44 -2.73 5.57
CA PRO A 37 -8.84 -2.46 5.26
C PRO A 37 -9.54 -3.68 4.64
N VAL A 38 -8.82 -4.50 3.86
CA VAL A 38 -9.36 -5.75 3.31
C VAL A 38 -9.73 -6.73 4.43
N TYR A 39 -8.81 -6.96 5.37
CA TYR A 39 -9.06 -7.82 6.52
C TYR A 39 -10.22 -7.31 7.39
N ASP A 40 -10.20 -6.03 7.73
CA ASP A 40 -11.24 -5.40 8.54
C ASP A 40 -12.62 -5.51 7.86
N SER A 41 -12.67 -5.35 6.53
CA SER A 41 -13.90 -5.53 5.74
C SER A 41 -14.41 -6.97 5.77
N ILE A 42 -13.55 -7.95 5.53
CA ILE A 42 -13.92 -9.38 5.58
C ILE A 42 -14.44 -9.77 6.96
N ASN A 43 -13.80 -9.26 8.02
CA ASN A 43 -14.20 -9.51 9.39
C ASN A 43 -15.56 -8.85 9.71
N ALA A 44 -15.82 -7.65 9.19
CA ALA A 44 -17.10 -6.96 9.35
C ALA A 44 -18.27 -7.73 8.69
N TYR A 45 -18.03 -8.41 7.55
CA TYR A 45 -19.04 -9.27 6.92
C TYR A 45 -19.18 -10.65 7.60
N GLY A 46 -18.33 -10.97 8.58
CA GLY A 46 -18.41 -12.22 9.33
C GLY A 46 -17.91 -13.44 8.54
N GLY A 47 -16.93 -13.22 7.64
CA GLY A 47 -16.26 -14.25 6.87
C GLY A 47 -16.24 -13.97 5.37
N VAL A 48 -15.34 -14.67 4.66
CA VAL A 48 -15.12 -14.48 3.21
C VAL A 48 -16.35 -14.84 2.38
N GLU A 49 -17.14 -15.81 2.83
CA GLU A 49 -18.35 -16.28 2.12
C GLU A 49 -19.49 -15.25 2.10
N LYS A 50 -19.48 -14.30 3.05
CA LYS A 50 -20.56 -13.33 3.24
C LYS A 50 -20.27 -11.98 2.60
N VAL A 51 -19.12 -11.83 1.94
CA VAL A 51 -18.72 -10.58 1.29
C VAL A 51 -19.55 -10.39 0.00
N PRO A 52 -20.32 -9.30 -0.13
CA PRO A 52 -21.11 -9.05 -1.34
C PRO A 52 -20.19 -8.73 -2.52
N LEU A 53 -20.22 -9.59 -3.55
CA LEU A 53 -19.39 -9.44 -4.76
C LEU A 53 -20.01 -8.52 -5.82
N THR A 54 -21.09 -7.80 -5.49
CA THR A 54 -21.92 -7.05 -6.43
C THR A 54 -21.14 -6.05 -7.29
N ASN A 55 -20.10 -5.42 -6.72
CA ASN A 55 -19.31 -4.41 -7.42
C ASN A 55 -18.01 -4.95 -8.02
N LEU A 56 -17.66 -6.21 -7.76
CA LEU A 56 -16.39 -6.79 -8.18
C LEU A 56 -16.26 -6.81 -9.71
N LEU A 57 -17.34 -7.10 -10.42
CA LEU A 57 -17.33 -7.14 -11.90
C LEU A 57 -17.07 -5.76 -12.50
N PHE A 58 -17.60 -4.70 -11.89
CA PHE A 58 -17.36 -3.32 -12.34
C PHE A 58 -15.91 -2.91 -12.10
N ASP A 59 -15.37 -3.21 -10.92
CA ASP A 59 -13.98 -2.94 -10.58
C ASP A 59 -13.01 -3.74 -11.46
N ALA A 60 -13.31 -5.01 -11.73
CA ALA A 60 -12.52 -5.85 -12.62
C ALA A 60 -12.47 -5.27 -14.04
N ARG A 61 -13.59 -4.78 -14.57
CA ARG A 61 -13.65 -4.11 -15.88
C ARG A 61 -12.82 -2.83 -15.93
N GLN A 62 -12.79 -2.07 -14.83
CA GLN A 62 -12.07 -0.79 -14.78
C GLN A 62 -10.58 -0.94 -14.43
N SER A 63 -10.17 -2.11 -13.92
CA SER A 63 -8.80 -2.38 -13.45
C SER A 63 -7.72 -1.97 -14.46
N TYR A 64 -7.89 -2.33 -15.74
CA TYR A 64 -6.95 -1.99 -16.81
C TYR A 64 -6.86 -0.47 -17.06
N SER A 65 -7.99 0.23 -17.01
CA SER A 65 -8.03 1.68 -17.16
C SER A 65 -7.30 2.38 -16.02
N ARG A 66 -7.54 1.95 -14.77
CA ARG A 66 -6.86 2.47 -13.58
C ARG A 66 -5.35 2.21 -13.62
N TYR A 67 -4.96 0.99 -14.00
CA TYR A 67 -3.55 0.64 -14.19
C TYR A 67 -2.86 1.56 -15.19
N ASN A 68 -3.48 1.81 -16.35
CA ASN A 68 -2.90 2.70 -17.36
C ASN A 68 -2.84 4.16 -16.90
N MET A 69 -3.79 4.62 -16.11
CA MET A 69 -3.76 5.97 -15.54
C MET A 69 -2.60 6.12 -14.55
N GLU A 70 -2.42 5.15 -13.66
CA GLU A 70 -1.31 5.10 -12.70
C GLU A 70 0.05 5.01 -13.40
N LEU A 71 0.17 4.17 -14.43
CA LEU A 71 1.39 4.04 -15.23
C LEU A 71 1.77 5.36 -15.89
N LYS A 72 0.79 6.09 -16.45
CA LYS A 72 1.03 7.42 -17.03
C LYS A 72 1.47 8.43 -15.98
N ALA A 73 0.85 8.43 -14.80
CA ALA A 73 1.23 9.32 -13.71
C ALA A 73 2.68 9.08 -13.27
N ARG A 74 3.07 7.82 -13.05
CA ARG A 74 4.44 7.44 -12.69
C ARG A 74 5.46 7.86 -13.75
N THR A 75 5.16 7.66 -15.03
CA THR A 75 6.05 8.10 -16.12
C THR A 75 6.22 9.61 -16.13
N GLN A 76 5.15 10.37 -15.89
CA GLN A 76 5.23 11.84 -15.82
C GLN A 76 6.03 12.32 -14.61
N GLU A 77 5.88 11.69 -13.45
CA GLU A 77 6.68 12.00 -12.26
C GLU A 77 8.17 11.73 -12.49
N GLN A 78 8.51 10.59 -13.09
CA GLN A 78 9.89 10.26 -13.45
C GLN A 78 10.50 11.27 -14.42
N ASN A 79 9.75 11.67 -15.45
CA ASN A 79 10.20 12.68 -16.41
C ASN A 79 10.47 14.02 -15.70
N LYS A 80 9.54 14.50 -14.88
CA LYS A 80 9.72 15.74 -14.09
C LYS A 80 10.91 15.66 -13.13
N GLU A 81 11.17 14.49 -12.54
CA GLU A 81 12.31 14.31 -11.64
C GLU A 81 13.65 14.31 -12.42
N SER A 82 13.67 13.76 -13.63
CA SER A 82 14.84 13.77 -14.51
C SER A 82 15.16 15.16 -15.07
N GLU A 83 14.15 15.96 -15.41
CA GLU A 83 14.31 17.36 -15.83
C GLU A 83 14.93 18.20 -14.69
N LYS A 84 14.40 18.10 -13.47
CA LYS A 84 14.94 18.78 -12.28
C LYS A 84 16.39 18.37 -11.95
N LYS A 85 16.76 17.11 -12.18
CA LYS A 85 18.14 16.64 -11.98
C LYS A 85 19.10 17.15 -13.05
N THR A 86 18.60 17.42 -14.25
CA THR A 86 19.39 17.97 -15.35
C THR A 86 19.64 19.47 -15.12
N GLU A 87 18.63 20.22 -14.69
CA GLU A 87 18.75 21.64 -14.35
C GLU A 87 19.77 21.90 -13.22
N LYS A 88 19.74 21.08 -12.16
CA LYS A 88 20.70 21.18 -11.03
C LYS A 88 22.16 20.81 -11.36
N LYS A 89 22.42 20.22 -12.52
CA LYS A 89 23.78 19.90 -12.98
C LYS A 89 24.38 20.98 -13.88
N VAL A 90 23.55 21.94 -14.31
CA VAL A 90 23.95 23.03 -15.22
C VAL A 90 24.23 24.33 -14.45
N GLU A 91 23.72 24.46 -13.21
CA GLU A 91 24.25 25.38 -12.17
C GLU A 91 25.53 24.83 -11.52
#